data_AF-A0A2P5XS85-F1
#
_entry.id   AF-A0A2P5XS85-F1
#
_cell.length_a   1.000
_cell.length_b   1.000
_cell.length_c   1.000
_cell.angle_alpha   90.00
_cell.angle_beta   90.00
_cell.angle_gamma   90.00
#
_symmetry.space_group_name_H-M   'P 1'
#
loop_
_entity.id
_entity.type
_entity.pdbx_description
1 polymer ?
#
loop_
_entity_poly.entity_id
_entity_poly.type
_entity_poly.pdbx_seq_one_letter_code
_entity_poly.pdbx_strand_id
1 'polypeptide(L)'
;MAAEEDDVWAKATKVADDLYEIRDTFFPQNPDDKTSKLQHESDLALNLLDSIPAEQRKLPARRAAYEYLRGKILDVVPDYRKEAEDHLSKAVKLNPSLGDAWLCLGNCIWKKGDLTSAKNCFNLALSKGPNKKILCQLSMLERRMAQGKGFSVFDSLSMSKRHRFLKAG
;
A
#
# COMPACT_ATOMS: atom_id res chain seq x y z
N MET A 1 9.93 -33.27 -0.47
CA MET A 1 9.35 -32.46 0.63
C MET A 1 10.11 -31.16 0.83
N ALA A 2 11.16 -31.01 1.68
CA ALA A 2 11.75 -29.68 1.95
C ALA A 2 12.13 -28.84 0.70
N ALA A 3 12.69 -29.47 -0.35
CA ALA A 3 13.04 -28.78 -1.60
C ALA A 3 11.82 -28.32 -2.43
N GLU A 4 10.71 -29.07 -2.39
CA GLU A 4 9.46 -28.69 -3.07
C GLU A 4 8.69 -27.66 -2.25
N GLU A 5 8.85 -27.64 -0.93
CA GLU A 5 8.21 -26.68 -0.03
C GLU A 5 8.81 -25.28 -0.17
N ASP A 6 10.14 -25.16 -0.18
CA ASP A 6 10.80 -23.88 -0.43
C ASP A 6 10.57 -23.39 -1.88
N ASP A 7 10.34 -24.31 -2.83
CA ASP A 7 9.99 -23.98 -4.20
C ASP A 7 8.61 -23.29 -4.31
N VAL A 8 7.59 -23.73 -3.57
CA VAL A 8 6.26 -23.07 -3.57
C VAL A 8 6.34 -21.65 -3.01
N TRP A 9 7.09 -21.43 -1.93
CA TRP A 9 7.30 -20.09 -1.36
C TRP A 9 8.04 -19.16 -2.32
N ALA A 10 9.07 -19.66 -2.98
CA ALA A 10 9.81 -18.91 -3.98
C ALA A 10 8.91 -18.53 -5.16
N LYS A 11 8.08 -19.47 -5.64
CA LYS A 11 7.09 -19.22 -6.70
C LYS A 11 6.06 -18.17 -6.29
N ALA A 12 5.46 -18.30 -5.11
CA ALA A 12 4.46 -17.33 -4.62
C ALA A 12 5.06 -15.93 -4.46
N THR A 13 6.30 -15.84 -3.96
CA THR A 13 7.02 -14.56 -3.85
C THR A 13 7.27 -13.96 -5.23
N LYS A 14 7.77 -14.77 -6.16
CA LYS A 14 8.04 -14.33 -7.54
C LYS A 14 6.77 -13.83 -8.24
N VAL A 15 5.67 -14.56 -8.15
CA VAL A 15 4.40 -14.13 -8.76
C VAL A 15 3.91 -12.80 -8.16
N ALA A 16 4.08 -12.59 -6.85
CA ALA A 16 3.76 -11.31 -6.22
C ALA A 16 4.66 -10.15 -6.68
N ASP A 17 5.92 -10.43 -7.04
CA ASP A 17 6.84 -9.45 -7.64
C ASP A 17 6.47 -9.16 -9.10
N ASP A 18 6.24 -10.20 -9.91
CA ASP A 18 5.83 -10.10 -11.31
C ASP A 18 4.53 -9.29 -11.45
N LEU A 19 3.59 -9.40 -10.50
CA LEU A 19 2.40 -8.56 -10.43
C LEU A 19 2.71 -7.06 -10.34
N TYR A 20 3.71 -6.68 -9.54
CA TYR A 20 4.14 -5.28 -9.42
C TYR A 20 4.86 -4.83 -10.70
N GLU A 21 5.59 -5.72 -11.38
CA GLU A 21 6.16 -5.43 -12.69
C GLU A 21 5.07 -5.19 -13.74
N ILE A 22 4.02 -6.02 -13.78
CA ILE A 22 2.87 -5.81 -14.67
C ILE A 22 2.22 -4.46 -14.36
N ARG A 23 2.00 -4.15 -13.08
CA ARG A 23 1.43 -2.86 -12.66
C ARG A 23 2.29 -1.69 -13.15
N ASP A 24 3.60 -1.81 -13.14
CA ASP A 24 4.52 -0.72 -13.45
C ASP A 24 4.91 -0.64 -14.94
N THR A 25 4.70 -1.71 -15.72
CA THR A 25 5.14 -1.79 -17.14
C THR A 25 4.01 -1.98 -18.15
N PHE A 26 2.84 -2.47 -17.74
CA PHE A 26 1.71 -2.66 -18.66
C PHE A 26 0.84 -1.39 -18.75
N PHE A 27 0.74 -0.81 -19.94
CA PHE A 27 -0.03 0.42 -20.22
C PHE A 27 -0.91 0.25 -21.46
N PRO A 28 -2.07 -0.42 -21.34
CA PRO A 28 -3.03 -0.57 -22.44
C PRO A 28 -3.73 0.77 -22.77
N GLN A 29 -4.38 0.84 -23.93
CA GLN A 29 -5.16 2.02 -24.33
C GLN A 29 -6.36 2.26 -23.40
N ASN A 30 -7.03 1.18 -22.97
CA ASN A 30 -8.12 1.25 -22.01
C ASN A 30 -7.60 0.93 -20.58
N PRO A 31 -7.73 1.86 -19.61
CA PRO A 31 -7.34 1.62 -18.23
C PRO A 31 -8.03 0.40 -17.58
N ASP A 32 -9.26 0.09 -17.99
CA ASP A 32 -10.01 -1.04 -17.45
C ASP A 32 -9.33 -2.37 -17.80
N ASP A 33 -8.72 -2.48 -18.99
CA ASP A 33 -7.98 -3.68 -19.39
C ASP A 33 -6.79 -3.96 -18.46
N LYS A 34 -6.14 -2.89 -17.97
CA LYS A 34 -5.05 -3.01 -16.99
C LYS A 34 -5.59 -3.54 -15.66
N THR A 35 -6.69 -2.97 -15.19
CA THR A 35 -7.31 -3.38 -13.93
C THR A 35 -7.83 -4.81 -14.00
N SER A 36 -8.49 -5.20 -15.09
CA SER A 36 -8.95 -6.57 -15.32
C SER A 36 -7.80 -7.57 -15.39
N LYS A 37 -6.70 -7.23 -16.07
CA LYS A 37 -5.51 -8.08 -16.10
C LYS A 37 -4.90 -8.23 -14.71
N LEU A 38 -4.69 -7.13 -13.99
CA LEU A 38 -4.15 -7.17 -12.62
C LEU A 38 -5.04 -7.97 -11.68
N GLN A 39 -6.36 -7.84 -11.81
CA GLN A 39 -7.31 -8.60 -11.01
C GLN A 39 -7.19 -10.11 -11.29
N HIS A 40 -7.20 -10.50 -12.57
CA HIS A 40 -7.09 -11.89 -12.97
C HIS A 40 -5.78 -12.53 -12.47
N GLU A 41 -4.65 -11.86 -12.69
CA GLU A 41 -3.34 -12.34 -12.25
C GLU A 41 -3.24 -12.37 -10.70
N SER A 42 -3.91 -11.45 -10.01
CA SER A 42 -3.99 -11.45 -8.54
C SER A 42 -4.73 -12.69 -8.03
N ASP A 43 -5.83 -13.06 -8.67
CA ASP A 43 -6.62 -14.23 -8.27
C ASP A 43 -5.80 -15.53 -8.44
N LEU A 44 -5.03 -15.64 -9.54
CA LEU A 44 -4.09 -16.74 -9.75
C LEU A 44 -2.98 -16.77 -8.68
N ALA A 45 -2.42 -15.60 -8.36
CA ALA A 45 -1.39 -15.47 -7.33
C ALA A 45 -1.89 -15.85 -5.95
N LEU A 46 -3.13 -15.46 -5.61
CA LEU A 46 -3.78 -15.84 -4.35
C LEU A 46 -4.00 -17.34 -4.27
N ASN A 47 -4.45 -17.98 -5.35
CA ASN A 47 -4.63 -19.43 -5.40
C ASN A 47 -3.31 -20.17 -5.17
N LEU A 48 -2.21 -19.69 -5.79
CA LEU A 48 -0.87 -20.25 -5.56
C LEU A 48 -0.40 -20.03 -4.12
N LEU A 49 -0.64 -18.84 -3.55
CA LEU A 49 -0.28 -18.58 -2.17
C LEU A 49 -1.10 -19.46 -1.21
N ASP A 50 -2.38 -19.66 -1.49
CA ASP A 50 -3.29 -20.47 -0.68
C ASP A 50 -2.96 -21.97 -0.74
N SER A 51 -2.24 -22.43 -1.78
CA SER A 51 -1.74 -23.81 -1.85
C SER A 51 -0.62 -24.11 -0.85
N ILE A 52 -0.03 -23.11 -0.18
CA ILE A 52 0.98 -23.32 0.87
C ILE A 52 0.31 -24.00 2.08
N PRO A 53 0.72 -25.19 2.53
CA PRO A 53 0.10 -25.86 3.68
C PRO A 53 0.15 -25.05 4.99
N ALA A 54 -0.86 -25.20 5.84
CA ALA A 54 -0.95 -24.48 7.12
C ALA A 54 0.22 -24.82 8.06
N GLU A 55 0.77 -26.02 7.95
CA GLU A 55 1.93 -26.53 8.67
C GLU A 55 3.16 -25.64 8.45
N GLN A 56 3.34 -25.14 7.23
CA GLN A 56 4.46 -24.27 6.88
C GLN A 56 4.26 -22.83 7.37
N ARG A 57 3.02 -22.46 7.73
CA ARG A 57 2.65 -21.12 8.21
C ARG A 57 2.67 -21.03 9.74
N LYS A 58 3.08 -22.08 10.46
CA LYS A 58 3.07 -22.13 11.94
C LYS A 58 4.05 -21.15 12.59
N LEU A 59 5.24 -21.00 12.01
CA LEU A 59 6.27 -20.11 12.55
C LEU A 59 5.84 -18.64 12.38
N PRO A 60 6.02 -17.77 13.38
CA PRO A 60 5.64 -16.36 13.27
C PRO A 60 6.23 -15.65 12.05
N ALA A 61 7.49 -15.95 11.70
CA ALA A 61 8.14 -15.38 10.52
C ALA A 61 7.49 -15.83 9.20
N ARG A 62 7.18 -17.12 9.05
CA ARG A 62 6.48 -17.65 7.87
C ARG A 62 5.04 -17.14 7.81
N ARG A 63 4.36 -17.05 8.95
CA ARG A 63 3.02 -16.45 9.03
C ARG A 63 3.04 -14.98 8.61
N ALA A 64 4.01 -14.20 9.10
CA ALA A 64 4.18 -12.81 8.71
C ALA A 64 4.44 -12.68 7.20
N ALA A 65 5.29 -13.54 6.63
CA ALA A 65 5.56 -13.57 5.20
C ALA A 65 4.31 -13.91 4.38
N TYR A 66 3.51 -14.90 4.81
CA TYR A 66 2.25 -15.24 4.15
C TYR A 66 1.26 -14.07 4.16
N GLU A 67 1.04 -13.45 5.32
CA GLU A 67 0.14 -12.30 5.47
C GLU A 67 0.64 -11.09 4.65
N TYR A 68 1.97 -10.88 4.58
CA TYR A 68 2.58 -9.86 3.75
C TYR A 68 2.34 -10.11 2.26
N LEU A 69 2.62 -11.33 1.77
CA LEU A 69 2.43 -11.68 0.37
C LEU A 69 0.96 -11.55 -0.04
N ARG A 70 0.03 -12.02 0.80
CA ARG A 70 -1.41 -11.91 0.54
C ARG A 70 -1.84 -10.45 0.44
N GLY A 71 -1.40 -9.63 1.39
CA GLY A 71 -1.67 -8.19 1.39
C GLY A 71 -1.05 -7.47 0.19
N LYS A 72 0.18 -7.82 -0.19
CA LYS A 72 0.89 -7.27 -1.36
C LYS A 72 0.15 -7.58 -2.66
N ILE A 73 -0.29 -8.82 -2.85
CA ILE A 73 -1.06 -9.25 -4.03
C ILE A 73 -2.37 -8.47 -4.12
N LEU A 74 -3.12 -8.38 -3.02
CA LEU A 74 -4.37 -7.63 -2.97
C LEU A 74 -4.19 -6.11 -3.22
N ASP A 75 -3.04 -5.55 -2.87
CA ASP A 75 -2.70 -4.14 -3.08
C ASP A 75 -2.19 -3.84 -4.50
N VAL A 76 -2.12 -4.80 -5.43
CA VAL A 76 -1.61 -4.48 -6.78
C VAL A 76 -2.57 -3.59 -7.58
N VAL A 77 -3.87 -3.71 -7.33
CA VAL A 77 -4.90 -2.94 -8.03
C VAL A 77 -4.92 -1.47 -7.57
N PRO A 78 -5.34 -0.52 -8.41
CA PRO A 78 -5.34 0.90 -8.06
C PRO A 78 -6.27 1.25 -6.89
N ASP A 79 -7.40 0.57 -6.81
CA ASP A 79 -8.43 0.84 -5.80
C ASP A 79 -8.04 0.32 -4.42
N TYR A 80 -8.51 1.02 -3.38
CA TYR A 80 -8.31 0.60 -2.01
C TYR A 80 -9.10 -0.69 -1.70
N ARG A 81 -8.42 -1.65 -1.07
CA ARG A 81 -9.02 -2.88 -0.55
C ARG A 81 -8.77 -2.99 0.94
N LYS A 82 -9.86 -3.06 1.71
CA LYS A 82 -9.79 -3.27 3.16
C LYS A 82 -9.07 -4.57 3.52
N GLU A 83 -9.27 -5.63 2.74
CA GLU A 83 -8.60 -6.91 2.95
C GLU A 83 -7.07 -6.79 2.84
N ALA A 84 -6.56 -5.97 1.91
CA ALA A 84 -5.13 -5.73 1.80
C ALA A 84 -4.58 -5.05 3.08
N GLU A 85 -5.28 -4.02 3.58
CA GLU A 85 -4.93 -3.35 4.83
C GLU A 85 -4.93 -4.32 6.02
N ASP A 86 -5.94 -5.18 6.13
CA ASP A 86 -6.08 -6.15 7.22
C ASP A 86 -4.92 -7.16 7.22
N HIS A 87 -4.55 -7.68 6.04
CA HIS A 87 -3.43 -8.62 5.90
C HIS A 87 -2.06 -7.96 6.16
N LEU A 88 -1.82 -6.77 5.60
CA LEU A 88 -0.58 -6.03 5.81
C LEU A 88 -0.42 -5.61 7.28
N SER A 89 -1.51 -5.20 7.93
CA SER A 89 -1.54 -4.88 9.36
C SER A 89 -1.20 -6.09 10.23
N LYS A 90 -1.65 -7.29 9.87
CA LYS A 90 -1.25 -8.53 10.56
C LYS A 90 0.23 -8.84 10.34
N ALA A 91 0.72 -8.67 9.11
CA ALA A 91 2.12 -8.93 8.76
C ALA A 91 3.08 -8.10 9.62
N VAL A 92 2.83 -6.78 9.73
CA VAL A 92 3.69 -5.89 10.53
C VAL A 92 3.57 -6.11 12.04
N LYS A 93 2.43 -6.63 12.53
CA LYS A 93 2.27 -7.03 13.94
C LYS A 93 3.06 -8.31 14.25
N LEU A 94 3.06 -9.27 13.34
CA LEU A 94 3.78 -10.53 13.49
C LEU A 94 5.30 -10.34 13.30
N ASN A 95 5.70 -9.48 12.36
CA ASN A 95 7.09 -9.13 12.12
C ASN A 95 7.28 -7.62 11.91
N PRO A 96 7.54 -6.87 12.99
CA PRO A 96 7.73 -5.42 12.90
C PRO A 96 8.97 -4.97 12.14
N SER A 97 9.96 -5.85 11.89
CA SER A 97 11.18 -5.51 11.14
C SER A 97 11.01 -5.59 9.63
N LEU A 98 9.86 -6.08 9.14
CA LEU A 98 9.58 -6.24 7.72
C LEU A 98 9.27 -4.88 7.07
N GLY A 99 10.33 -4.17 6.64
CA GLY A 99 10.22 -2.83 6.03
C GLY A 99 9.32 -2.78 4.79
N ASP A 100 9.37 -3.82 3.94
CA ASP A 100 8.52 -3.88 2.75
C ASP A 100 7.03 -4.04 3.08
N ALA A 101 6.68 -4.70 4.18
CA ALA A 101 5.30 -4.76 4.64
C ALA A 101 4.78 -3.40 5.12
N TRP A 102 5.62 -2.62 5.80
CA TRP A 102 5.27 -1.24 6.17
C TRP A 102 5.13 -0.33 4.94
N LEU A 103 5.97 -0.51 3.91
CA LEU A 103 5.85 0.20 2.64
C LEU A 103 4.52 -0.15 1.95
N CYS A 104 4.19 -1.43 1.79
CA CYS A 104 2.91 -1.85 1.20
C CYS A 104 1.72 -1.35 2.03
N LEU A 105 1.79 -1.41 3.37
CA LEU A 105 0.73 -0.89 4.25
C LEU A 105 0.53 0.62 4.05
N GLY A 106 1.62 1.39 3.96
CA GLY A 106 1.56 2.82 3.68
C GLY A 106 0.93 3.14 2.33
N ASN A 107 1.26 2.38 1.28
CA ASN A 107 0.64 2.53 -0.04
C ASN A 107 -0.85 2.21 -0.01
N CYS A 108 -1.24 1.13 0.67
CA CYS A 108 -2.63 0.73 0.82
C CYS A 108 -3.46 1.82 1.55
N ILE A 109 -2.94 2.34 2.68
CA ILE A 109 -3.57 3.42 3.44
C ILE A 109 -3.59 4.72 2.64
N TRP A 110 -2.59 4.98 1.79
CA TRP A 110 -2.62 6.12 0.90
C TRP A 110 -3.79 6.01 -0.10
N LYS A 111 -4.05 4.84 -0.69
CA LYS A 111 -5.22 4.64 -1.56
C LYS A 111 -6.55 4.90 -0.84
N LYS A 112 -6.62 4.56 0.46
CA LYS A 112 -7.77 4.88 1.33
C LYS A 112 -7.98 6.39 1.53
N GLY A 113 -6.93 7.19 1.36
CA GLY A 113 -6.94 8.65 1.52
C GLY A 113 -6.45 9.16 2.87
N ASP A 114 -6.11 8.28 3.81
CA ASP A 114 -5.55 8.68 5.11
C ASP A 114 -4.04 8.96 5.00
N LEU A 115 -3.72 10.16 4.53
CA LEU A 115 -2.34 10.57 4.29
C LEU A 115 -1.48 10.61 5.57
N THR A 116 -2.09 10.90 6.72
CA THR A 116 -1.38 10.98 7.99
C THR A 116 -0.93 9.59 8.44
N SER A 117 -1.83 8.60 8.39
CA SER A 117 -1.49 7.22 8.73
C SER A 117 -0.52 6.61 7.72
N ALA A 118 -0.66 6.92 6.43
CA ALA A 118 0.29 6.48 5.40
C ALA A 118 1.71 7.04 5.65
N LYS A 119 1.83 8.33 6.01
CA LYS A 119 3.11 8.94 6.41
C LYS A 119 3.76 8.23 7.59
N ASN A 120 2.96 7.89 8.61
CA ASN A 120 3.45 7.16 9.77
C ASN A 120 4.01 5.78 9.37
N CYS A 121 3.32 5.07 8.47
CA CYS A 121 3.79 3.78 7.95
C CYS A 121 5.12 3.92 7.20
N PHE A 122 5.28 4.93 6.34
CA PHE A 122 6.54 5.16 5.62
C PHE A 122 7.69 5.53 6.56
N ASN A 123 7.44 6.33 7.60
CA ASN A 123 8.45 6.64 8.60
C ASN A 123 8.86 5.39 9.40
N LEU A 124 7.89 4.54 9.78
CA LEU A 124 8.18 3.26 10.42
C LEU A 124 8.96 2.34 9.51
N ALA A 125 8.66 2.31 8.21
CA ALA A 125 9.40 1.54 7.23
C ALA A 125 10.87 2.02 7.11
N LEU A 126 11.10 3.35 7.03
CA LEU A 126 12.44 3.93 7.00
C LEU A 126 13.25 3.68 8.28
N SER A 127 12.57 3.54 9.43
CA SER A 127 13.24 3.17 10.69
C SER A 127 13.86 1.77 10.66
N LYS A 128 13.46 0.92 9.70
CA LYS A 128 14.02 -0.44 9.52
C LYS A 128 15.21 -0.47 8.57
N GLY A 129 15.39 0.58 7.78
CA GLY A 129 16.51 0.74 6.87
C GLY A 129 16.23 1.81 5.81
N PRO A 130 17.28 2.49 5.32
CA PRO A 130 17.12 3.46 4.24
C PRO A 130 16.69 2.75 2.96
N ASN A 131 15.62 3.23 2.34
CA ASN A 131 15.11 2.68 1.08
C ASN A 131 14.65 3.81 0.16
N LYS A 132 15.24 3.86 -1.05
CA LYS A 132 14.96 4.88 -2.06
C LYS A 132 13.47 4.92 -2.46
N LYS A 133 12.81 3.75 -2.58
CA LYS A 133 11.39 3.68 -2.93
C LYS A 133 10.53 4.39 -1.87
N ILE A 134 10.83 4.14 -0.59
CA ILE A 134 10.08 4.75 0.52
C ILE A 134 10.28 6.27 0.55
N LEU A 135 11.51 6.75 0.35
CA LEU A 135 11.80 8.19 0.27
C LEU A 135 11.04 8.86 -0.88
N CYS A 136 10.97 8.23 -2.05
CA CYS A 136 10.20 8.73 -3.18
C CYS A 136 8.70 8.80 -2.85
N GLN A 137 8.12 7.74 -2.27
CA GLN A 137 6.71 7.69 -1.87
C GLN A 137 6.39 8.76 -0.82
N LEU A 138 7.23 8.89 0.21
CA LEU A 138 7.08 9.90 1.26
C LEU A 138 7.13 11.32 0.67
N SER A 139 8.05 11.59 -0.26
CA SER A 139 8.15 12.87 -0.95
C SER A 139 6.89 13.21 -1.75
N MET A 140 6.32 12.24 -2.46
CA MET A 140 5.06 12.41 -3.19
C MET A 140 3.88 12.64 -2.24
N LEU A 141 3.83 11.92 -1.13
CA LEU A 141 2.79 12.05 -0.11
C LEU A 141 2.81 13.43 0.55
N GLU A 142 3.97 13.94 0.94
CA GLU A 142 4.12 15.28 1.56
C GLU A 142 3.63 16.39 0.62
N ARG A 143 3.95 16.29 -0.68
CA ARG A 143 3.43 17.22 -1.69
C ARG A 143 1.90 17.19 -1.75
N ARG A 144 1.30 15.99 -1.73
CA ARG A 144 -0.17 15.83 -1.72
C ARG A 144 -0.78 16.41 -0.45
N MET A 145 -0.17 16.19 0.72
CA MET A 145 -0.62 16.78 2.00
C MET A 145 -0.54 18.30 2.00
N ALA A 146 0.49 18.90 1.38
CA ALA A 146 0.64 20.35 1.28
C ALA A 146 -0.43 20.98 0.37
N GLN A 147 -0.75 20.34 -0.75
CA GLN A 147 -1.82 20.80 -1.66
C GLN A 147 -3.20 20.80 -1.00
N GLY A 148 -3.50 19.80 -0.15
CA GLY A 148 -4.73 19.76 0.62
C GLY A 148 -4.88 20.90 1.65
N LYS A 149 -3.76 21.49 2.10
CA LYS A 149 -3.76 22.64 3.04
C LYS A 149 -3.90 23.99 2.34
N GLY A 150 -3.58 24.07 1.05
CA GLY A 150 -3.61 25.31 0.26
C GLY A 150 -5.03 25.84 -0.02
N PHE A 151 -6.06 24.99 0.05
CA PHE A 151 -7.46 25.39 -0.19
C PHE A 151 -8.07 26.16 1.00
N SER A 152 -7.55 25.98 2.22
CA SER A 152 -8.09 26.62 3.43
C SER A 152 -7.64 28.07 3.63
N VAL A 153 -6.57 28.52 2.96
CA VAL A 153 -6.01 29.87 3.21
C VAL A 153 -6.82 30.96 2.48
N PHE A 154 -7.45 30.65 1.35
CA PHE A 154 -8.25 31.64 0.60
C PHE A 154 -9.61 31.96 1.25
N ASP A 155 -10.18 31.06 2.04
CA ASP A 155 -11.44 31.32 2.75
C ASP A 155 -11.29 32.27 3.94
N SER A 156 -10.07 32.41 4.48
CA SER A 156 -9.79 33.32 5.61
C SER A 156 -9.77 34.81 5.22
N LEU A 157 -9.66 35.13 3.93
CA LEU A 157 -9.72 36.52 3.41
C LEU A 157 -11.13 36.99 3.06
N SER A 158 -12.12 36.11 2.96
CA SER A 158 -13.52 36.50 2.68
C SER A 158 -14.30 36.99 3.91
N MET A 159 -13.86 36.61 5.12
CA MET A 159 -14.50 37.04 6.38
C MET A 159 -14.01 38.39 6.91
N SER A 160 -12.85 38.91 6.45
CA SER A 160 -12.30 40.18 6.95
C SER A 160 -12.84 41.44 6.25
N LYS A 161 -13.69 41.30 5.21
CA LYS A 161 -14.33 42.44 4.52
C LYS A 161 -15.81 42.66 4.82
N ARG A 162 -16.45 41.84 5.66
CA ARG A 162 -17.87 42.04 6.04
C ARG A 162 -18.11 42.87 7.30
N HIS A 163 -17.07 43.26 8.04
CA HIS A 163 -17.20 44.07 9.26
C HIS A 163 -17.01 45.59 9.07
N ARG A 164 -17.01 46.10 7.83
CA ARG A 164 -16.81 47.53 7.54
C ARG A 164 -18.03 48.24 6.90
N PHE A 165 -19.23 47.66 6.98
CA PHE A 165 -20.45 48.23 6.40
C PHE A 165 -21.68 48.20 7.34
N LEU A 166 -21.49 48.43 8.64
CA LEU A 166 -22.60 48.62 9.60
C LEU A 166 -22.45 49.90 10.46
N LYS A 167 -21.70 50.89 9.98
CA LYS A 167 -21.69 52.25 10.55
C LYS A 167 -21.77 53.31 9.43
N ALA A 168 -22.93 53.40 8.79
CA ALA A 168 -23.40 54.60 8.09
C ALA A 168 -24.84 54.32 7.62
N GLY A 169 -25.81 55.03 8.21
CA GLY A 169 -27.24 54.90 7.93
C GLY A 169 -28.03 55.14 9.18
#